data_AF-A0A924BGG7-F1
#
_entry.id   AF-A0A924BGG7-F1
#
_cell.length_a   1.000
_cell.length_b   1.000
_cell.length_c   1.000
_cell.angle_alpha   90.00
_cell.angle_beta   90.00
_cell.angle_gamma   90.00
#
_symmetry.space_group_name_H-M   'P 1'
#
loop_
_entity.id
_entity.type
_entity.pdbx_description
1 polymer ?
#
loop_
_entity_poly.entity_id
_entity_poly.type
_entity_poly.pdbx_seq_one_letter_code
_entity_poly.pdbx_strand_id
1 'polypeptide(L)'
;MIPYFELGKLFTIPFINKDVQSFGVLVAIGIIIAYNLGQWKAKQNGLDQEKFSSLVTFMLITGFIFAHIFDHLFYHFDELVKNPFSILYFWSGLSSFGGFFGSYMGILYYCKKHKLNMYAYADVICFALPVGYIFGRAGCAVVHDHIGARTNFFLGINFPDTVHGQYIANLAGTRHDLGFYEMLLAIFISSIFLILRNKKNVPNGYYVSLLCLIYAPVRFYFDSLRATDLSGA
;
A
#
# COMPACT_ATOMS: atom_id res chain seq x y z
N MET A 1 6.88 -20.50 -15.87
CA MET A 1 7.22 -19.13 -15.45
C MET A 1 6.26 -18.19 -16.16
N ILE A 2 5.84 -17.13 -15.49
CA ILE A 2 4.77 -16.24 -15.98
C ILE A 2 5.38 -15.28 -17.02
N PRO A 3 4.78 -15.11 -18.21
CA PRO A 3 5.26 -14.13 -19.18
C PRO A 3 5.10 -12.72 -18.61
N TYR A 4 6.09 -11.87 -18.86
CA TYR A 4 6.02 -10.46 -18.49
C TYR A 4 4.86 -9.75 -19.19
N PHE A 5 4.19 -8.88 -18.45
CA PHE A 5 3.16 -7.98 -18.95
C PHE A 5 3.22 -6.70 -18.13
N GLU A 6 3.03 -5.54 -18.75
CA GLU A 6 2.93 -4.30 -18.00
C GLU A 6 1.63 -3.57 -18.33
N LEU A 7 1.00 -2.99 -17.32
CA LEU A 7 0.01 -1.94 -17.51
C LEU A 7 0.65 -0.65 -17.01
N GLY A 8 1.20 0.14 -17.92
CA GLY A 8 1.71 1.46 -17.61
C GLY A 8 0.59 2.52 -17.62
N LYS A 9 0.80 3.53 -18.45
CA LYS A 9 -0.15 4.64 -18.69
C LYS A 9 -1.49 4.15 -19.24
N LEU A 10 -2.59 4.59 -18.63
CA LEU A 10 -3.94 4.32 -19.11
C LEU A 10 -4.40 5.38 -20.12
N PHE A 11 -4.34 6.65 -19.75
CA PHE A 11 -4.71 7.76 -20.62
C PHE A 11 -4.04 9.06 -20.16
N THR A 12 -3.98 10.05 -21.06
CA THR A 12 -3.53 11.41 -20.75
C THR A 12 -4.73 12.30 -20.53
N ILE A 13 -4.75 13.10 -19.47
CA ILE A 13 -5.79 14.13 -19.30
C ILE A 13 -5.43 15.32 -20.22
N PRO A 14 -6.23 15.61 -21.28
CA PRO A 14 -5.83 16.55 -22.33
C PRO A 14 -5.59 17.98 -21.81
N PHE A 15 -6.33 18.40 -20.78
CA PHE A 15 -6.29 19.77 -20.26
C PHE A 15 -5.17 20.02 -19.24
N ILE A 16 -4.62 18.96 -18.64
CA ILE A 16 -3.59 19.06 -17.58
C ILE A 16 -2.25 18.48 -18.07
N ASN A 17 -2.25 17.82 -19.23
CA ASN A 17 -1.10 17.12 -19.80
C ASN A 17 -0.41 16.18 -18.79
N LYS A 18 -1.21 15.52 -17.96
CA LYS A 18 -0.74 14.54 -16.97
C LYS A 18 -1.27 13.16 -17.28
N ASP A 19 -0.40 12.18 -17.11
CA ASP A 19 -0.67 10.78 -17.38
C ASP A 19 -1.33 10.13 -16.17
N VAL A 20 -2.44 9.44 -16.42
CA VAL A 20 -3.09 8.60 -15.43
C VAL A 20 -2.47 7.21 -15.50
N GLN A 21 -1.74 6.87 -14.44
CA GLN A 21 -1.09 5.57 -14.29
C GLN A 21 -2.08 4.52 -13.74
N SER A 22 -1.95 3.28 -14.21
CA SER A 22 -2.71 2.12 -13.72
C SER A 22 -2.62 1.97 -12.20
N PHE A 23 -1.42 2.18 -11.64
CA PHE A 23 -1.13 2.13 -10.21
C PHE A 23 -2.09 3.01 -9.39
N GLY A 24 -2.20 4.30 -9.73
CA GLY A 24 -3.01 5.25 -8.98
C GLY A 24 -4.50 4.91 -9.03
N VAL A 25 -4.98 4.43 -10.17
CA VAL A 25 -6.38 3.99 -10.33
C VAL A 25 -6.68 2.77 -9.46
N LEU A 26 -5.79 1.77 -9.46
CA LEU A 26 -5.93 0.58 -8.62
C LEU A 26 -5.90 0.93 -7.13
N VAL A 27 -4.97 1.80 -6.70
CA VAL A 27 -4.93 2.29 -5.31
C VAL A 27 -6.25 2.99 -4.93
N ALA A 28 -6.78 3.85 -5.80
CA ALA A 28 -8.05 4.54 -5.54
C ALA A 28 -9.22 3.55 -5.40
N ILE A 29 -9.29 2.53 -6.27
CA ILE A 29 -10.29 1.45 -6.17
C ILE A 29 -10.14 0.70 -4.83
N GLY A 30 -8.91 0.37 -4.44
CA GLY A 30 -8.61 -0.28 -3.17
C GLY A 30 -9.09 0.52 -1.97
N ILE A 31 -8.85 1.83 -1.95
CA ILE A 31 -9.32 2.74 -0.89
C ILE A 31 -10.85 2.73 -0.80
N ILE A 32 -11.55 2.83 -1.94
CA ILE A 32 -13.02 2.84 -1.97
C ILE A 32 -13.60 1.51 -1.45
N ILE A 33 -13.03 0.38 -1.88
CA ILE A 33 -13.49 -0.95 -1.45
C ILE A 33 -13.22 -1.15 0.04
N ALA A 34 -12.02 -0.84 0.51
CA ALA A 34 -11.67 -0.96 1.93
C ALA A 34 -12.53 -0.02 2.81
N TYR A 35 -12.79 1.19 2.36
CA TYR A 35 -13.68 2.13 3.05
C TYR A 35 -15.09 1.55 3.21
N ASN A 36 -15.69 1.04 2.13
CA ASN A 36 -17.04 0.48 2.17
C ASN A 36 -17.11 -0.79 3.05
N LEU A 37 -16.10 -1.65 2.97
CA LEU A 37 -16.00 -2.83 3.83
C LEU A 37 -15.82 -2.46 5.31
N GLY A 38 -15.02 -1.43 5.58
CA GLY A 38 -14.84 -0.84 6.91
C GLY A 38 -16.14 -0.26 7.45
N GLN A 39 -16.89 0.50 6.65
CA GLN A 39 -18.21 1.02 7.02
C GLN A 39 -19.20 -0.09 7.38
N TRP A 40 -19.23 -1.15 6.58
CA TRP A 40 -20.04 -2.33 6.89
C TRP A 40 -19.61 -2.96 8.21
N LYS A 41 -18.31 -3.15 8.44
CA LYS A 41 -17.80 -3.80 9.65
C LYS A 41 -17.95 -2.93 10.90
N ALA A 42 -17.79 -1.61 10.79
CA ALA A 42 -18.09 -0.65 11.85
C ALA A 42 -19.54 -0.78 12.32
N LYS A 43 -20.49 -0.84 11.38
CA LYS A 43 -21.92 -1.07 11.67
C LYS A 43 -22.15 -2.39 12.40
N GLN A 44 -21.54 -3.48 11.93
CA GLN A 44 -21.68 -4.80 12.56
C GLN A 44 -21.12 -4.82 13.99
N ASN A 45 -20.09 -4.02 14.26
CA ASN A 45 -19.48 -3.90 15.58
C ASN A 45 -20.15 -2.84 16.47
N GLY A 46 -21.25 -2.22 16.02
CA GLY A 46 -21.96 -1.18 16.77
C GLY A 46 -21.17 0.13 16.92
N LEU A 47 -20.18 0.37 16.05
CA LEU A 47 -19.40 1.61 16.06
C LEU A 47 -20.11 2.70 15.25
N ASP A 48 -19.87 3.95 15.64
CA ASP A 48 -20.37 5.12 14.92
C ASP A 48 -19.69 5.22 13.55
N GLN A 49 -20.51 5.09 12.49
CA GLN A 49 -20.09 5.10 11.09
C GLN A 49 -19.69 6.49 10.61
N GLU A 50 -20.28 7.57 11.13
CA GLU A 50 -19.88 8.94 10.77
C GLU A 50 -18.50 9.27 11.34
N LYS A 51 -18.24 8.82 12.58
CA LYS A 51 -16.91 8.89 13.19
C LYS A 51 -15.91 8.02 12.47
N PHE A 52 -16.30 6.83 12.00
CA PHE A 52 -15.43 6.00 11.16
C PHE A 52 -15.08 6.71 9.86
N SER A 53 -16.05 7.26 9.14
CA SER A 53 -15.81 8.01 7.90
C SER A 53 -14.87 9.19 8.12
N SER A 54 -15.16 10.00 9.14
CA SER A 54 -14.34 11.15 9.50
C SER A 54 -12.92 10.74 9.89
N LEU A 55 -12.77 9.63 10.62
CA LEU A 55 -11.49 9.05 10.98
C LEU A 55 -10.70 8.62 9.73
N VAL A 56 -11.31 7.86 8.82
CA VAL A 56 -10.64 7.41 7.59
C VAL A 56 -10.22 8.59 6.72
N THR A 57 -11.08 9.59 6.55
CA THR A 57 -10.73 10.83 5.83
C THR A 57 -9.56 11.54 6.50
N PHE A 58 -9.58 11.68 7.83
CA PHE A 58 -8.49 12.29 8.57
C PHE A 58 -7.18 11.51 8.42
N MET A 59 -7.23 10.18 8.52
CA MET A 59 -6.08 9.29 8.30
C MET A 59 -5.50 9.46 6.91
N LEU A 60 -6.33 9.46 5.85
CA LEU A 60 -5.88 9.67 4.48
C LEU A 60 -5.18 11.03 4.32
N ILE A 61 -5.78 12.11 4.83
CA ILE A 61 -5.18 13.45 4.78
C ILE A 61 -3.82 13.46 5.48
N THR A 62 -3.76 12.98 6.73
CA THR A 62 -2.49 12.91 7.47
C THR A 62 -1.47 12.00 6.79
N GLY A 63 -1.92 10.87 6.22
CA GLY A 63 -1.07 9.95 5.47
C GLY A 63 -0.43 10.64 4.27
N PHE A 64 -1.19 11.31 3.42
CA PHE A 64 -0.64 12.03 2.27
C PHE A 64 0.32 13.15 2.68
N ILE A 65 -0.01 13.92 3.73
CA ILE A 65 0.85 14.98 4.24
C ILE A 65 2.21 14.41 4.69
N PHE A 66 2.21 13.40 5.55
CA PHE A 66 3.46 12.83 6.05
C PHE A 66 4.21 12.01 4.99
N ALA A 67 3.51 11.36 4.05
CA ALA A 67 4.13 10.69 2.90
C ALA A 67 4.98 11.67 2.08
N HIS A 68 4.43 12.84 1.79
CA HIS A 68 5.10 13.91 1.05
C HIS A 68 6.26 14.54 1.83
N ILE A 69 6.05 14.84 3.11
CA ILE A 69 7.09 15.41 3.97
C ILE A 69 8.27 14.44 4.10
N PHE A 70 8.00 13.15 4.31
CA PHE A 70 9.05 12.15 4.49
C PHE A 70 9.79 11.86 3.18
N ASP A 71 9.10 11.95 2.03
CA ASP A 71 9.76 11.86 0.73
C ASP A 71 10.89 12.92 0.60
N HIS A 72 10.55 14.18 0.89
CA HIS A 72 11.52 15.27 0.88
C HIS A 72 12.61 15.14 1.95
N LEU A 73 12.28 14.69 3.15
CA LEU A 73 13.24 14.60 4.24
C LEU A 73 14.24 13.45 4.08
N PHE A 74 13.81 12.31 3.53
CA PHE A 74 14.63 11.10 3.51
C PHE A 74 15.17 10.74 2.12
N TYR A 75 14.51 11.15 1.05
CA TYR A 75 14.89 10.78 -0.33
C TYR A 75 15.36 11.98 -1.15
N HIS A 76 14.79 13.17 -0.92
CA HIS A 76 15.13 14.40 -1.66
C HIS A 76 15.69 15.52 -0.76
N PHE A 77 16.45 15.15 0.29
CA PHE A 77 16.96 16.12 1.27
C PHE A 77 17.83 17.21 0.63
N ASP A 78 18.65 16.85 -0.35
CA ASP A 78 19.50 17.80 -1.06
C ASP A 78 18.69 18.85 -1.84
N GLU A 79 17.54 18.47 -2.39
CA GLU A 79 16.62 19.40 -3.06
C GLU A 79 15.96 20.34 -2.06
N LEU A 80 15.58 19.81 -0.89
CA LEU A 80 14.99 20.58 0.21
C LEU A 80 15.96 21.64 0.75
N VAL A 81 17.24 21.30 0.90
CA VAL A 81 18.28 22.24 1.35
C VAL A 81 18.50 23.35 0.33
N LYS A 82 18.50 23.02 -0.97
CA LYS A 82 18.69 24.02 -2.05
C LYS A 82 17.47 24.91 -2.24
N ASN A 83 16.27 24.36 -2.07
CA ASN A 83 15.02 25.10 -2.20
C ASN A 83 14.01 24.63 -1.14
N PRO A 84 13.91 25.34 0.00
CA PRO A 84 12.95 25.01 1.06
C PRO A 84 11.49 25.01 0.61
N PHE A 85 11.15 25.73 -0.47
CA PHE A 85 9.79 25.74 -1.03
C PHE A 85 9.45 24.49 -1.84
N SER A 86 10.41 23.59 -2.10
CA SER A 86 10.17 22.30 -2.74
C SER A 86 9.12 21.46 -2.01
N ILE A 87 9.06 21.57 -0.68
CA ILE A 87 8.06 20.89 0.14
C ILE A 87 6.61 21.29 -0.17
N LEU A 88 6.37 22.40 -0.87
CA LEU A 88 5.03 22.80 -1.30
C LEU A 88 4.63 22.16 -2.64
N TYR A 89 5.56 21.51 -3.34
CA TYR A 89 5.32 20.87 -4.62
C TYR A 89 4.70 19.49 -4.42
N PHE A 90 3.41 19.44 -4.05
CA PHE A 90 2.64 18.22 -3.75
C PHE A 90 2.53 17.20 -4.90
N TRP A 91 3.16 17.47 -6.04
CA TRP A 91 3.28 16.58 -7.19
C TRP A 91 4.61 15.82 -7.24
N SER A 92 5.49 15.98 -6.24
CA SER A 92 6.70 15.18 -6.06
C SER A 92 6.38 13.79 -5.48
N GLY A 93 7.42 12.99 -5.22
CA GLY A 93 7.30 11.64 -4.68
C GLY A 93 6.51 11.53 -3.37
N LEU A 94 6.10 10.30 -3.04
CA LEU A 94 5.39 9.96 -1.81
C LEU A 94 6.09 8.79 -1.13
N SER A 95 6.53 8.99 0.11
CA SER A 95 7.08 7.91 0.94
C SER A 95 5.97 7.04 1.50
N SER A 96 5.97 5.74 1.17
CA SER A 96 5.05 4.78 1.80
C SER A 96 5.21 4.71 3.32
N PHE A 97 6.45 4.85 3.81
CA PHE A 97 6.74 4.87 5.26
C PHE A 97 6.14 6.12 5.92
N GLY A 98 6.30 7.30 5.30
CA GLY A 98 5.64 8.53 5.75
C GLY A 98 4.13 8.41 5.75
N GLY A 99 3.55 7.77 4.73
CA GLY A 99 2.11 7.53 4.65
C GLY A 99 1.57 6.67 5.79
N PHE A 100 2.28 5.59 6.11
CA PHE A 100 1.93 4.73 7.25
C PHE A 100 2.07 5.47 8.58
N PHE A 101 3.18 6.17 8.79
CA PHE A 101 3.43 6.96 10.00
C PHE A 101 2.36 8.04 10.20
N GLY A 102 2.05 8.81 9.15
CA GLY A 102 1.02 9.84 9.17
C GLY A 102 -0.36 9.29 9.50
N SER A 103 -0.76 8.19 8.84
CA SER A 103 -2.04 7.53 9.11
C SER A 103 -2.13 7.01 10.54
N TYR A 104 -1.04 6.47 11.09
CA TYR A 104 -0.94 6.01 12.48
C TYR A 104 -1.06 7.17 13.48
N MET A 105 -0.37 8.29 13.24
CA MET A 105 -0.55 9.51 14.02
C MET A 105 -1.97 10.07 13.90
N GLY A 106 -2.57 9.97 12.72
CA GLY A 106 -3.94 10.39 12.43
C GLY A 106 -4.97 9.67 13.29
N ILE A 107 -4.90 8.33 13.35
CA ILE A 107 -5.81 7.54 14.20
C ILE A 107 -5.59 7.81 15.70
N LEU A 108 -4.33 7.92 16.15
CA LEU A 108 -4.01 8.24 17.54
C LEU A 108 -4.63 9.57 17.96
N TYR A 109 -4.42 10.62 17.16
CA TYR A 109 -4.92 11.96 17.44
C TYR A 109 -6.45 12.00 17.38
N TYR A 110 -7.05 11.48 16.31
CA TYR A 110 -8.50 11.56 16.09
C TYR A 110 -9.26 10.79 17.17
N CYS A 111 -8.88 9.54 17.47
CA CYS A 111 -9.54 8.75 18.49
C CYS A 111 -9.39 9.39 19.88
N LYS A 112 -8.21 9.94 20.22
CA LYS A 112 -7.99 10.65 21.48
C LYS A 112 -8.88 11.90 21.60
N LYS A 113 -8.92 12.73 20.54
CA LYS A 113 -9.71 13.97 20.51
C LYS A 113 -11.21 13.71 20.64
N HIS A 114 -11.70 12.65 20.02
CA HIS A 114 -13.12 12.30 20.00
C HIS A 114 -13.52 11.26 21.06
N LYS A 115 -12.62 10.90 21.98
CA LYS A 115 -12.85 9.90 23.05
C LYS A 115 -13.36 8.55 22.53
N LEU A 116 -12.84 8.13 21.37
CA LEU A 116 -13.21 6.87 20.74
C LEU A 116 -12.32 5.73 21.26
N ASN A 117 -12.87 4.51 21.27
CA ASN A 117 -12.08 3.31 21.53
C ASN A 117 -11.17 3.04 20.31
N MET A 118 -9.93 3.50 20.39
CA MET A 118 -8.94 3.37 19.30
C MET A 118 -8.80 1.93 18.80
N TYR A 119 -8.73 0.95 19.70
CA TYR A 119 -8.53 -0.44 19.32
C TYR A 119 -9.71 -1.02 18.54
N ALA A 120 -10.94 -0.63 18.88
CA ALA A 120 -12.13 -1.07 18.16
C ALA A 120 -12.17 -0.51 16.73
N TYR A 121 -11.85 0.78 16.55
CA TYR A 121 -11.76 1.41 15.23
C TYR A 121 -10.57 0.87 14.42
N ALA A 122 -9.41 0.68 15.06
CA ALA A 122 -8.23 0.09 14.43
C ALA A 122 -8.51 -1.34 13.96
N ASP A 123 -9.26 -2.14 14.71
CA ASP A 123 -9.68 -3.47 14.27
C ASP A 123 -10.54 -3.45 13.02
N VAL A 124 -11.47 -2.50 12.90
CA VAL A 124 -12.28 -2.34 11.69
C VAL A 124 -11.41 -1.93 10.50
N ILE A 125 -10.46 -1.03 10.72
CA ILE A 125 -9.51 -0.61 9.68
C ILE A 125 -8.64 -1.79 9.25
N CYS A 126 -8.01 -2.50 10.19
CA CYS A 126 -7.18 -3.66 9.90
C CYS A 126 -7.97 -4.82 9.31
N PHE A 127 -9.26 -4.97 9.62
CA PHE A 127 -10.13 -5.93 8.94
C PHE A 127 -10.26 -5.62 7.44
N ALA A 128 -10.42 -4.34 7.08
CA ALA A 128 -10.65 -3.92 5.70
C ALA A 128 -9.35 -3.66 4.91
N LEU A 129 -8.25 -3.33 5.60
CA LEU A 129 -6.98 -2.93 5.01
C LEU A 129 -6.43 -3.98 4.02
N PRO A 130 -6.38 -5.29 4.33
CA PRO A 130 -5.88 -6.29 3.39
C PRO A 130 -6.62 -6.29 2.06
N VAL A 131 -7.94 -6.04 2.06
CA VAL A 131 -8.74 -6.01 0.82
C VAL A 131 -8.35 -4.82 -0.05
N GLY A 132 -8.15 -3.64 0.55
CA GLY A 132 -7.62 -2.49 -0.18
C GLY A 132 -6.19 -2.72 -0.65
N TYR A 133 -5.38 -3.41 0.16
CA TYR A 133 -3.99 -3.71 -0.12
C TYR A 133 -3.80 -4.65 -1.30
N ILE A 134 -4.76 -5.54 -1.59
CA ILE A 134 -4.79 -6.32 -2.84
C ILE A 134 -4.65 -5.41 -4.04
N PHE A 135 -5.41 -4.32 -4.10
CA PHE A 135 -5.37 -3.41 -5.26
C PHE A 135 -4.11 -2.55 -5.28
N GLY A 136 -3.61 -2.12 -4.11
CA GLY A 136 -2.33 -1.43 -4.03
C GLY A 136 -1.19 -2.30 -4.56
N ARG A 137 -1.13 -3.56 -4.14
CA ARG A 137 -0.12 -4.52 -4.60
C ARG A 137 -0.36 -5.06 -6.00
N ALA A 138 -1.61 -5.09 -6.47
CA ALA A 138 -1.90 -5.27 -7.90
C ALA A 138 -1.30 -4.13 -8.72
N GLY A 139 -1.41 -2.88 -8.25
CA GLY A 139 -0.74 -1.72 -8.86
C GLY A 139 0.76 -1.93 -8.98
N CYS A 140 1.41 -2.36 -7.89
CA CYS A 140 2.84 -2.73 -7.90
C CYS A 140 3.13 -3.85 -8.90
N ALA A 141 2.31 -4.90 -8.93
CA ALA A 141 2.51 -6.08 -9.78
C ALA A 141 2.37 -5.77 -11.27
N VAL A 142 1.47 -4.86 -11.67
CA VAL A 142 1.29 -4.52 -13.09
C VAL A 142 2.29 -3.49 -13.60
N VAL A 143 2.95 -2.78 -12.69
CA VAL A 143 4.05 -1.83 -13.00
C VAL A 143 5.41 -2.45 -12.70
N HIS A 144 5.47 -3.61 -12.04
CA HIS A 144 6.71 -4.28 -11.67
C HIS A 144 7.74 -3.39 -10.94
N ASP A 145 7.28 -2.61 -9.97
CA ASP A 145 8.14 -1.68 -9.19
C ASP A 145 8.90 -2.37 -8.03
N HIS A 146 8.62 -3.65 -7.74
CA HIS A 146 9.26 -4.44 -6.67
C HIS A 146 9.94 -5.70 -7.21
N ILE A 147 10.94 -5.51 -8.07
CA ILE A 147 11.70 -6.58 -8.71
C ILE A 147 12.61 -7.27 -7.69
N GLY A 148 12.53 -8.60 -7.61
CA GLY A 148 13.34 -9.42 -6.73
C GLY A 148 14.52 -10.09 -7.42
N ALA A 149 15.21 -10.94 -6.66
CA ALA A 149 16.33 -11.75 -7.14
C ALA A 149 15.90 -12.74 -8.25
N ARG A 150 16.89 -13.21 -9.01
CA ARG A 150 16.71 -14.26 -10.02
C ARG A 150 16.20 -15.55 -9.39
N THR A 151 15.30 -16.23 -10.09
CA THR A 151 14.61 -17.40 -9.55
C THR A 151 14.21 -18.38 -10.64
N ASN A 152 14.07 -19.65 -10.24
CA ASN A 152 13.45 -20.71 -11.04
C ASN A 152 12.04 -21.05 -10.52
N PHE A 153 11.50 -20.25 -9.59
CA PHE A 153 10.19 -20.48 -9.00
C PHE A 153 9.07 -20.33 -10.03
N PHE A 154 8.02 -21.15 -9.93
CA PHE A 154 6.98 -21.22 -10.96
C PHE A 154 6.16 -19.93 -11.10
N LEU A 155 6.06 -19.12 -10.02
CA LEU A 155 5.46 -17.78 -10.02
C LEU A 155 6.48 -16.66 -10.32
N GLY A 156 7.69 -16.98 -10.77
CA GLY A 156 8.61 -15.97 -11.26
C GLY A 156 8.09 -15.33 -12.55
N ILE A 157 8.32 -14.02 -12.70
CA ILE A 157 8.02 -13.27 -13.92
C ILE A 157 9.27 -13.26 -14.81
N ASN A 158 9.10 -13.57 -16.09
CA ASN A 158 10.20 -13.56 -17.05
C ASN A 158 10.42 -12.17 -17.65
N PHE A 159 11.31 -11.39 -17.03
CA PHE A 159 11.53 -9.98 -17.40
C PHE A 159 12.31 -9.83 -18.71
N PRO A 160 11.96 -8.82 -19.53
CA PRO A 160 12.82 -8.34 -20.63
C PRO A 160 13.97 -7.48 -20.09
N ASP A 161 14.89 -7.09 -20.98
CA ASP A 161 15.97 -6.13 -20.67
C ASP A 161 15.50 -4.67 -20.55
N THR A 162 14.28 -4.39 -21.03
CA THR A 162 13.69 -3.04 -21.07
C THR A 162 12.31 -3.07 -20.44
N VAL A 163 12.10 -2.26 -19.40
CA VAL A 163 10.83 -2.11 -18.66
C VAL A 163 10.50 -0.62 -18.56
N HIS A 164 9.24 -0.22 -18.75
CA HIS A 164 8.84 1.20 -18.83
C HIS A 164 9.64 2.02 -19.86
N GLY A 165 10.10 1.40 -20.94
CA GLY A 165 10.93 2.04 -21.95
C GLY A 165 12.36 2.37 -21.49
N GLN A 166 12.80 1.87 -20.33
CA GLN A 166 14.15 2.04 -19.80
C GLN A 166 14.91 0.72 -19.82
N TYR A 167 16.11 0.73 -20.39
CA TYR A 167 17.02 -0.42 -20.32
C TYR A 167 17.57 -0.54 -18.90
N ILE A 168 17.48 -1.74 -18.33
CA ILE A 168 17.98 -2.03 -16.98
C ILE A 168 19.00 -3.16 -17.11
N ALA A 169 20.26 -2.84 -16.83
CA ALA A 169 21.35 -3.81 -16.89
C ALA A 169 21.07 -5.01 -15.97
N ASN A 170 21.38 -6.21 -16.46
CA ASN A 170 21.17 -7.50 -15.78
C ASN A 170 19.72 -7.91 -15.50
N LEU A 171 18.72 -7.14 -15.96
CA LEU A 171 17.31 -7.41 -15.66
C LEU A 171 16.74 -8.66 -16.33
N ALA A 172 17.12 -8.96 -17.58
CA ALA A 172 16.51 -10.08 -18.28
C ALA A 172 16.62 -11.41 -17.54
N GLY A 173 15.57 -12.20 -17.71
CA GLY A 173 15.43 -13.52 -17.10
C GLY A 173 14.36 -13.55 -16.02
N THR A 174 14.15 -14.75 -15.48
CA THR A 174 13.07 -14.94 -14.50
C THR A 174 13.48 -14.46 -13.12
N ARG A 175 12.65 -13.60 -12.54
CA ARG A 175 12.84 -13.01 -11.22
C ARG A 175 11.59 -13.10 -10.38
N HIS A 176 11.80 -12.99 -9.07
CA HIS A 176 10.70 -12.77 -8.14
C HIS A 176 10.03 -11.41 -8.41
N ASP A 177 8.71 -11.36 -8.30
CA ASP A 177 7.96 -10.11 -8.25
C ASP A 177 7.32 -10.00 -6.88
N LEU A 178 7.91 -9.17 -6.02
CA LEU A 178 7.48 -9.05 -4.63
C LEU A 178 6.15 -8.31 -4.53
N GLY A 179 5.82 -7.42 -5.48
CA GLY A 179 4.52 -6.78 -5.56
C GLY A 179 3.42 -7.80 -5.82
N PHE A 180 3.66 -8.70 -6.77
CA PHE A 180 2.76 -9.82 -7.08
C PHE A 180 2.61 -10.79 -5.90
N TYR A 181 3.71 -11.17 -5.24
CA TYR A 181 3.63 -12.07 -4.09
C TYR A 181 2.92 -11.45 -2.90
N GLU A 182 3.13 -10.16 -2.64
CA GLU A 182 2.41 -9.43 -1.60
C GLU A 182 0.92 -9.27 -1.93
N MET A 183 0.55 -9.15 -3.21
CA MET A 183 -0.86 -9.20 -3.63
C MET A 183 -1.48 -10.55 -3.28
N LEU A 184 -0.80 -11.67 -3.58
CA LEU A 184 -1.29 -13.01 -3.23
C LEU A 184 -1.40 -13.19 -1.71
N LEU A 185 -0.45 -12.67 -0.94
CA LEU A 185 -0.52 -12.65 0.52
C LEU A 185 -1.71 -11.81 1.02
N ALA A 186 -1.96 -10.65 0.41
CA ALA A 186 -3.09 -9.80 0.76
C ALA A 186 -4.43 -10.50 0.47
N ILE A 187 -4.54 -11.24 -0.64
CA ILE A 187 -5.71 -12.09 -0.96
C ILE A 187 -5.88 -13.16 0.13
N PHE A 188 -4.80 -13.84 0.50
CA PHE A 188 -4.83 -14.87 1.55
C PHE A 188 -5.30 -14.33 2.90
N ILE A 189 -4.72 -13.21 3.36
CA ILE A 189 -5.11 -12.54 4.61
C ILE A 189 -6.58 -12.08 4.55
N SER A 190 -6.98 -11.47 3.43
CA SER A 190 -8.35 -11.00 3.22
C SER A 190 -9.35 -12.16 3.30
N SER A 191 -9.05 -13.29 2.67
CA SER A 191 -9.89 -14.50 2.73
C SER A 191 -10.04 -15.02 4.16
N ILE A 192 -8.95 -15.09 4.93
CA ILE A 192 -9.00 -15.47 6.35
C ILE A 192 -9.91 -14.50 7.12
N PHE A 193 -9.74 -13.20 6.91
CA PHE A 193 -10.51 -12.19 7.66
C PHE A 193 -12.00 -12.27 7.30
N LEU A 194 -12.33 -12.45 6.02
CA LEU A 194 -13.71 -12.65 5.57
C LEU A 194 -14.33 -13.94 6.10
N ILE A 195 -13.57 -15.03 6.25
CA ILE A 195 -14.05 -16.27 6.89
C ILE A 195 -14.33 -16.03 8.39
N LEU A 196 -13.45 -15.29 9.07
CA LEU A 196 -13.56 -14.99 10.50
C LEU A 196 -14.55 -13.85 10.81
N ARG A 197 -15.15 -13.20 9.79
CA ARG A 197 -15.93 -11.95 9.94
C ARG A 197 -17.10 -12.06 10.91
N ASN A 198 -17.69 -13.25 11.04
CA ASN A 198 -18.87 -13.56 11.85
C ASN A 198 -18.52 -14.07 13.26
N LYS A 199 -17.23 -14.14 13.63
CA LYS A 199 -16.81 -14.58 14.95
C LYS A 199 -17.29 -13.59 16.01
N LYS A 200 -18.15 -14.07 16.92
CA LYS A 200 -18.69 -13.27 18.03
C LYS A 200 -17.66 -13.14 19.15
N ASN A 201 -17.77 -12.07 19.94
CA ASN A 201 -16.95 -11.83 21.14
C ASN A 201 -15.43 -11.81 20.89
N VAL A 202 -15.00 -11.31 19.72
CA VAL A 202 -13.59 -11.03 19.49
C VAL A 202 -13.16 -9.83 20.33
N PRO A 203 -12.02 -9.89 21.05
CA PRO A 203 -11.52 -8.75 21.81
C PRO A 203 -11.07 -7.63 20.86
N ASN A 204 -11.03 -6.39 21.35
CA ASN A 204 -10.46 -5.28 20.58
C ASN A 204 -8.96 -5.53 20.31
N GLY A 205 -8.52 -5.25 19.08
CA GLY A 205 -7.18 -5.52 18.60
C GLY A 205 -7.00 -6.92 18.01
N TYR A 206 -8.07 -7.69 17.83
CA TYR A 206 -8.00 -9.05 17.27
C TYR A 206 -7.47 -9.06 15.83
N TYR A 207 -8.04 -8.23 14.94
CA TYR A 207 -7.62 -8.16 13.54
C TYR A 207 -6.29 -7.42 13.39
N VAL A 208 -6.01 -6.43 14.23
CA VAL A 208 -4.68 -5.81 14.29
C VAL A 208 -3.62 -6.88 14.60
N SER A 209 -3.82 -7.65 15.66
CA SER A 209 -2.87 -8.68 16.10
C SER A 209 -2.69 -9.77 15.05
N LEU A 210 -3.80 -10.26 14.49
CA LEU A 210 -3.77 -11.29 13.46
C LEU A 210 -3.06 -10.81 12.19
N LEU A 211 -3.28 -9.56 11.79
CA LEU A 211 -2.57 -8.95 10.66
C LEU A 211 -1.06 -8.92 10.92
N CYS A 212 -0.62 -8.45 12.08
CA CYS A 212 0.80 -8.42 12.45
C CYS A 212 1.42 -9.82 12.45
N LEU A 213 0.73 -10.81 13.04
CA LEU A 213 1.21 -12.19 13.14
C LEU A 213 1.37 -12.87 11.78
N ILE A 214 0.46 -12.62 10.84
CA ILE A 214 0.51 -13.23 9.50
C ILE A 214 1.46 -12.45 8.59
N TYR A 215 1.34 -11.13 8.54
CA TYR A 215 2.03 -10.31 7.56
C TYR A 215 3.52 -10.12 7.88
N ALA A 216 3.88 -9.83 9.14
CA ALA A 216 5.25 -9.44 9.48
C ALA A 216 6.28 -10.54 9.15
N PRO A 217 6.09 -11.83 9.52
CA PRO A 217 7.07 -12.88 9.20
C PRO A 217 7.27 -13.05 7.69
N VAL A 218 6.18 -12.99 6.91
CA VAL A 218 6.25 -13.12 5.45
C VAL A 218 6.94 -11.90 4.84
N ARG A 219 6.70 -10.70 5.37
CA ARG A 219 7.38 -9.48 4.89
C ARG A 219 8.89 -9.53 5.15
N PHE A 220 9.33 -10.03 6.31
CA PHE A 220 10.75 -10.27 6.58
C PHE A 220 11.36 -11.26 5.59
N TYR A 221 10.64 -12.35 5.29
CA TYR A 221 11.10 -13.31 4.29
C TYR A 221 11.19 -12.70 2.88
N PHE A 222 10.18 -11.93 2.43
CA PHE A 222 10.23 -11.25 1.13
C PHE A 222 11.36 -10.23 1.02
N ASP A 223 11.81 -9.65 2.13
CA ASP A 223 12.96 -8.75 2.12
C ASP A 223 14.25 -9.47 1.69
N SER A 224 14.43 -10.73 2.10
CA SER A 224 15.57 -11.55 1.66
C SER A 224 15.54 -11.96 0.17
N LEU A 225 14.41 -11.74 -0.51
CA LEU A 225 14.22 -12.04 -1.93
C LEU A 225 14.43 -10.82 -2.83
N ARG A 226 14.81 -9.66 -2.28
CA ARG A 226 15.07 -8.44 -3.06
C ARG A 226 16.26 -8.63 -4.00
N ALA A 227 16.20 -7.95 -5.15
CA ALA A 227 17.33 -7.92 -6.06
C ALA A 227 18.51 -7.21 -5.39
N THR A 228 19.73 -7.69 -5.62
CA THR A 228 20.97 -7.03 -5.17
C THR A 228 21.91 -6.74 -6.34
N ASP A 229 21.54 -7.19 -7.54
CA ASP A 229 22.35 -7.13 -8.76
C ASP A 229 21.84 -6.12 -9.80
N LEU A 230 20.78 -5.38 -9.46
CA LEU A 230 20.22 -4.29 -10.25
C LEU A 230 20.73 -2.94 -9.73
N SER A 231 21.00 -2.00 -10.63
CA SER A 231 21.41 -0.64 -10.26
C SER A 231 20.27 0.07 -9.53
N GLY A 232 20.50 0.49 -8.28
CA GLY A 232 19.49 1.16 -7.44
C GLY A 232 18.59 0.21 -6.63
N ALA A 233 18.93 -1.08 -6.56
CA ALA A 233 18.28 -2.06 -5.68
C ALA A 233 18.94 -2.16 -4.29
#